data_AF-A0A518V9W2-F1
#
_entry.id   AF-A0A518V9W2-F1
#
_cell.length_a   1.000
_cell.length_b   1.000
_cell.length_c   1.000
_cell.angle_alpha   90.00
_cell.angle_beta   90.00
_cell.angle_gamma   90.00
#
_symmetry.space_group_name_H-M   'P 1'
#
loop_
_entity.id
_entity.type
_entity.pdbx_description
1 polymer ?
#
loop_
_entity_poly.entity_id
_entity_poly.type
_entity_poly.pdbx_seq_one_letter_code
_entity_poly.pdbx_strand_id
1 'polypeptide(L)'
;MKLSKSYLGPAIAILVIVALYIMVSFKNEPASDNNLMQTESKESTQDRDIPSTNTSPSTSYPSPYTRDDLLKDPTAPSKDPRDYDSNGQFVPHNGPSKDAADYNSFGEYKPIEKMSQKELEEEFSKMLESNGLLNN
;
A
#
# COMPACT_ATOMS: atom_id res chain seq x y z
N MET A 1 -63.31 17.73 1.15
CA MET A 1 -61.92 17.45 0.74
C MET A 1 -61.70 15.93 0.71
N LYS A 2 -61.44 15.34 -0.45
CA LYS A 2 -61.04 13.93 -0.58
C LYS A 2 -59.64 13.93 -1.19
N LEU A 3 -58.62 13.62 -0.40
CA LEU A 3 -57.27 13.36 -0.93
C LEU A 3 -57.30 12.00 -1.64
N SER A 4 -57.07 12.00 -2.94
CA SER A 4 -56.88 10.80 -3.75
C SER A 4 -55.51 10.20 -3.43
N LYS A 5 -55.55 8.96 -2.92
CA LYS A 5 -54.37 8.13 -2.68
C LYS A 5 -53.82 7.69 -4.03
N SER A 6 -52.73 8.29 -4.51
CA SER A 6 -52.06 7.83 -5.74
C SER A 6 -50.54 7.96 -5.71
N TYR A 7 -49.93 7.70 -4.55
CA TYR A 7 -48.46 7.68 -4.38
C TYR A 7 -47.92 6.37 -3.78
N LEU A 8 -48.77 5.35 -3.62
CA LEU A 8 -48.37 4.11 -2.95
C LEU A 8 -47.49 3.20 -3.84
N GLY A 9 -47.63 3.29 -5.16
CA GLY A 9 -46.84 2.51 -6.12
C GLY A 9 -45.34 2.87 -6.18
N PRO A 10 -44.97 4.15 -6.45
CA PRO A 10 -43.56 4.50 -6.63
C PRO A 10 -42.76 4.44 -5.32
N ALA A 11 -43.40 4.69 -4.16
CA ALA A 11 -42.72 4.64 -2.87
C ALA A 11 -42.27 3.22 -2.49
N ILE A 12 -43.07 2.19 -2.82
CA ILE A 12 -42.70 0.78 -2.56
C ILE A 12 -41.54 0.35 -3.47
N ALA A 13 -41.54 0.77 -4.74
CA ALA A 13 -40.47 0.43 -5.68
C ALA A 13 -39.10 0.98 -5.24
N ILE A 14 -39.06 2.22 -4.73
CA ILE A 14 -37.83 2.82 -4.20
C ILE A 14 -37.32 2.06 -2.97
N LEU A 15 -38.22 1.66 -2.07
CA LEU A 15 -37.86 0.91 -0.86
C LEU A 15 -37.24 -0.46 -1.17
N VAL A 16 -37.74 -1.15 -2.20
CA VAL A 16 -37.19 -2.45 -2.65
C VAL A 16 -35.78 -2.27 -3.26
N ILE A 17 -35.56 -1.22 -4.05
CA ILE A 17 -34.24 -0.95 -4.65
C ILE A 17 -33.19 -0.63 -3.58
N VAL A 18 -33.55 0.18 -2.57
CA VAL A 18 -32.65 0.51 -1.45
C VAL A 18 -32.34 -0.75 -0.61
N ALA A 19 -33.34 -1.60 -0.34
CA ALA A 19 -33.12 -2.84 0.40
C ALA A 19 -32.17 -3.82 -0.34
N LEU A 20 -32.29 -3.92 -1.67
CA LEU A 20 -31.37 -4.73 -2.49
C LEU A 20 -29.94 -4.18 -2.50
N TYR A 21 -29.77 -2.85 -2.58
CA TYR A 21 -28.45 -2.21 -2.54
C TYR A 21 -27.73 -2.43 -1.19
N ILE A 22 -28.48 -2.36 -0.09
CA ILE A 22 -27.94 -2.63 1.25
C ILE A 22 -27.53 -4.11 1.38
N MET A 23 -28.32 -5.07 0.88
CA MET A 23 -27.96 -6.50 0.95
C MET A 23 -26.70 -6.87 0.14
N VAL A 24 -26.42 -6.19 -0.98
CA VAL A 24 -25.19 -6.43 -1.77
C VAL A 24 -23.96 -5.92 -1.02
N SER A 25 -24.07 -4.81 -0.29
CA SER A 25 -22.94 -4.21 0.43
C SER A 25 -22.48 -5.00 1.66
N PHE A 26 -23.34 -5.86 2.23
CA PHE A 26 -23.03 -6.63 3.45
C PHE A 26 -22.39 -8.01 3.19
N LYS A 27 -22.20 -8.43 1.93
CA LYS A 27 -21.70 -9.78 1.63
C LYS A 27 -20.18 -9.93 1.55
N ASN A 28 -19.44 -8.86 1.87
CA ASN A 28 -17.98 -8.85 1.88
C ASN A 28 -17.44 -8.50 3.27
N GLU A 29 -17.78 -9.32 4.29
CA GLU A 29 -16.90 -9.46 5.45
C GLU A 29 -15.79 -10.46 5.07
N PRO A 30 -14.51 -10.05 5.00
CA PRO A 30 -13.45 -11.03 5.18
C PRO A 30 -13.56 -11.52 6.62
N ALA A 31 -13.75 -12.83 6.80
CA ALA A 31 -13.52 -13.48 8.07
C ALA A 31 -12.09 -13.11 8.53
N SER A 32 -12.01 -12.25 9.53
CA SER A 32 -10.78 -12.02 10.28
C SER A 32 -10.53 -13.27 11.10
N ASP A 33 -9.82 -14.23 10.51
CA ASP A 33 -9.27 -15.36 11.25
C ASP A 33 -8.21 -14.83 12.21
N ASN A 34 -8.63 -14.73 13.46
CA ASN A 34 -7.79 -14.46 14.61
C ASN A 34 -6.90 -15.70 14.82
N ASN A 35 -5.80 -15.83 14.09
CA ASN A 35 -4.75 -16.77 14.46
C ASN A 35 -3.85 -16.12 15.53
N LEU A 36 -4.43 -16.02 16.73
CA LEU A 36 -3.71 -15.97 17.98
C LEU A 36 -2.99 -17.31 18.10
N MET A 37 -1.73 -17.38 17.63
CA MET A 37 -0.87 -18.51 17.94
C MET A 37 -0.45 -18.37 19.40
N GLN A 38 -1.40 -18.76 20.25
CA GLN A 38 -1.22 -19.08 21.65
C GLN A 38 -0.29 -20.29 21.69
N THR A 39 1.01 -20.03 21.71
CA THR A 39 1.97 -21.05 22.07
C THR A 39 2.01 -21.07 23.59
N GLU A 40 1.12 -21.87 24.16
CA GLU A 40 1.16 -22.26 25.57
C GLU A 40 2.56 -22.74 25.92
N SER A 41 3.15 -22.04 26.88
CA SER A 41 4.23 -22.54 27.71
C SER A 41 3.80 -23.85 28.36
N LYS A 42 4.34 -24.97 27.89
CA LYS A 42 4.53 -26.15 28.73
C LYS A 42 6.01 -26.31 29.01
N GLU A 43 6.35 -25.81 30.18
CA GLU A 43 7.52 -26.14 30.98
C GLU A 43 7.78 -27.66 30.99
N SER A 44 8.97 -28.06 30.53
CA SER A 44 9.66 -29.27 31.01
C SER A 44 11.16 -29.09 30.75
N THR A 45 11.89 -29.14 31.86
CA THR A 45 13.31 -28.86 32.05
C THR A 45 14.23 -29.73 31.19
N GLN A 46 15.16 -29.10 30.46
CA GLN A 46 16.52 -29.63 30.38
C GLN A 46 17.55 -28.50 30.27
N ASP A 47 18.14 -28.25 31.43
CA ASP A 47 19.31 -27.45 31.75
C ASP A 47 20.47 -27.68 30.76
N ARG A 48 20.78 -26.67 29.94
CA ARG A 48 22.09 -26.48 29.30
C ARG A 48 22.34 -24.99 29.13
N ASP A 49 23.23 -24.47 29.97
CA ASP A 49 23.86 -23.16 29.82
C ASP A 49 24.42 -22.99 28.40
N ILE A 50 23.74 -22.19 27.57
CA ILE A 50 24.30 -21.68 26.32
C ILE A 50 24.52 -20.18 26.50
N PRO A 51 25.77 -19.70 26.43
CA PRO A 51 26.10 -18.31 26.72
C PRO A 51 25.41 -17.37 25.74
N SER A 52 24.79 -16.34 26.32
CA SER A 52 24.34 -15.14 25.65
C SER A 52 25.48 -14.53 24.84
N THR A 53 25.36 -14.53 23.51
CA THR A 53 25.83 -13.48 22.59
C THR A 53 25.65 -13.95 21.15
N ASN A 54 24.73 -13.31 20.43
CA ASN A 54 24.96 -12.77 19.08
C ASN A 54 23.74 -11.94 18.67
N THR A 55 23.50 -10.86 19.42
CA THR A 55 23.01 -9.64 18.78
C THR A 55 24.10 -9.26 17.79
N SER A 56 23.95 -9.63 16.52
CA SER A 56 24.72 -8.99 15.46
C SER A 56 24.60 -7.50 15.70
N PRO A 57 25.70 -6.75 15.85
CA PRO A 57 25.61 -5.31 15.76
C PRO A 57 25.08 -5.07 14.35
N SER A 58 23.82 -4.68 14.24
CA SER A 58 23.37 -3.95 13.07
C SER A 58 24.32 -2.78 13.00
N THR A 59 25.33 -2.89 12.14
CA THR A 59 26.19 -1.78 11.75
C THR A 59 25.29 -0.82 11.02
N SER A 60 24.49 -0.09 11.79
CA SER A 60 23.81 1.13 11.40
C SER A 60 24.95 2.10 11.14
N TYR A 61 25.54 2.01 9.95
CA TYR A 61 26.35 3.09 9.44
C TYR A 61 25.49 4.34 9.55
N PRO A 62 25.93 5.36 10.29
CA PRO A 62 25.15 6.57 10.40
C PRO A 62 24.98 7.11 8.98
N SER A 63 23.72 7.26 8.57
CA SER A 63 23.40 7.94 7.31
C SER A 63 24.10 9.29 7.29
N PRO A 64 24.66 9.71 6.14
CA PRO A 64 25.26 11.04 6.02
C PRO A 64 24.23 12.17 6.13
N TYR A 65 22.93 11.85 6.03
CA TYR A 65 21.85 12.82 6.17
C TYR A 65 21.03 12.55 7.44
N THR A 66 20.62 13.62 8.12
CA THR A 66 19.58 13.51 9.14
C THR A 66 18.19 13.58 8.53
N ARG A 67 17.17 13.17 9.30
CA ARG A 67 15.76 13.30 8.87
C ARG A 67 15.39 14.76 8.57
N ASP A 68 15.87 15.70 9.39
CA ASP A 68 15.57 17.12 9.22
C ASP A 68 16.23 17.71 7.97
N ASP A 69 17.42 17.23 7.60
CA ASP A 69 18.09 17.65 6.37
C ASP A 69 17.27 17.23 5.14
N LEU A 70 16.82 15.97 5.10
CA LEU A 70 16.03 15.43 4.00
C LEU A 70 14.63 16.07 3.91
N LEU A 71 14.01 16.42 5.04
CA LEU A 71 12.73 17.13 5.04
C LEU A 71 12.81 18.54 4.45
N LYS A 72 13.96 19.21 4.60
CA LYS A 72 14.20 20.55 4.06
C LYS A 72 14.61 20.54 2.58
N ASP A 73 15.15 19.43 2.09
CA ASP A 73 15.54 19.30 0.69
C ASP A 73 14.35 18.82 -0.17
N PRO A 74 13.72 19.67 -0.99
CA PRO A 74 12.61 19.24 -1.85
C PRO A 74 13.05 18.28 -2.97
N THR A 75 14.33 18.22 -3.29
CA THR A 75 14.88 17.39 -4.38
C THR A 75 15.36 16.02 -3.92
N ALA A 76 15.43 15.78 -2.61
CA ALA A 76 15.84 14.49 -2.05
C ALA A 76 14.90 13.34 -2.51
N PRO A 77 15.43 12.25 -3.10
CA PRO A 77 14.61 11.12 -3.58
C PRO A 77 13.76 10.44 -2.49
N SER A 78 14.27 10.40 -1.26
CA SER A 78 13.56 9.89 -0.08
C SER A 78 13.77 10.76 1.16
N LYS A 79 12.78 10.73 2.07
CA LYS A 79 12.84 11.39 3.39
C LYS A 79 13.36 10.48 4.50
N ASP A 80 13.68 9.23 4.16
CA ASP A 80 14.24 8.26 5.10
C ASP A 80 15.77 8.27 5.02
N PRO A 81 16.48 8.62 6.12
CA PRO A 81 17.95 8.55 6.17
C PRO A 81 18.53 7.19 5.80
N ARG A 82 17.77 6.10 6.02
CA ARG A 82 18.22 4.74 5.75
C ARG A 82 18.37 4.46 4.26
N ASP A 83 17.71 5.23 3.41
CA ASP A 83 17.81 5.10 1.94
C ASP A 83 19.07 5.71 1.36
N TYR A 84 20.05 6.09 2.18
CA TYR A 84 21.30 6.69 1.71
C TYR A 84 22.49 5.93 2.26
N ASP A 85 23.41 5.57 1.36
CA ASP A 85 24.68 4.93 1.74
C ASP A 85 25.63 5.93 2.42
N SER A 86 26.79 5.46 2.88
CA SER A 86 27.79 6.31 3.54
C SER A 86 28.37 7.42 2.65
N ASN A 87 28.18 7.34 1.33
CA ASN A 87 28.60 8.35 0.36
C ASN A 87 27.49 9.36 0.03
N GLY A 88 26.30 9.19 0.62
CA GLY A 88 25.13 10.02 0.36
C GLY A 88 24.38 9.63 -0.92
N GLN A 89 24.70 8.48 -1.52
CA GLN A 89 23.99 8.00 -2.70
C GLN A 89 22.68 7.35 -2.28
N PHE A 90 21.61 7.64 -3.02
CA PHE A 90 20.31 7.02 -2.79
C PHE A 90 20.37 5.52 -3.11
N VAL A 91 20.22 4.71 -2.08
CA VAL A 91 20.14 3.25 -2.11
C VAL A 91 18.96 2.85 -1.21
N PRO A 92 17.78 2.56 -1.78
CA PRO A 92 16.60 2.18 -0.99
C PRO A 92 16.93 1.06 0.00
N HIS A 93 16.68 1.28 1.29
CA HIS A 93 17.03 0.31 2.33
C HIS A 93 16.22 -0.99 2.23
N ASN A 94 15.03 -0.92 1.65
CA ASN A 94 14.18 -2.08 1.37
C ASN A 94 14.49 -2.74 0.01
N GLY A 95 15.52 -2.26 -0.68
CA GLY A 95 15.81 -2.64 -2.06
C GLY A 95 14.85 -2.01 -3.06
N PRO A 96 14.98 -2.32 -4.36
CA PRO A 96 14.01 -1.92 -5.37
C PRO A 96 12.63 -2.45 -5.02
N SER A 97 11.58 -1.71 -5.37
CA SER A 97 10.23 -2.24 -5.27
C SER A 97 10.09 -3.50 -6.14
N LYS A 98 9.30 -4.45 -5.65
CA LYS A 98 8.93 -5.65 -6.39
C LYS A 98 7.70 -5.43 -7.26
N ASP A 99 6.98 -4.33 -7.05
CA ASP A 99 5.82 -3.97 -7.86
C ASP A 99 6.29 -3.16 -9.07
N ALA A 100 5.91 -3.61 -10.26
CA ALA A 100 6.19 -2.89 -11.50
C ALA A 100 5.42 -1.56 -11.57
N ALA A 101 4.29 -1.44 -10.86
CA ALA A 101 3.49 -0.22 -10.82
C ALA A 101 4.18 0.95 -10.09
N ASP A 102 5.22 0.68 -9.32
CA ASP A 102 6.03 1.70 -8.66
C ASP A 102 7.04 2.37 -9.61
N TYR A 103 7.16 1.87 -10.84
CA TYR A 103 8.10 2.35 -11.83
C TYR A 103 7.38 2.94 -13.04
N ASN A 104 7.93 4.01 -13.60
CA ASN A 104 7.47 4.52 -14.88
C ASN A 104 8.02 3.67 -16.05
N SER A 105 7.56 3.94 -17.28
CA SER A 105 8.04 3.28 -18.51
C SER A 105 9.54 3.44 -18.78
N PHE A 106 10.22 4.38 -18.12
CA PHE A 106 11.67 4.57 -18.18
C PHE A 106 12.44 3.77 -17.11
N GLY A 107 11.74 3.08 -16.20
CA GLY A 107 12.32 2.30 -15.12
C GLY A 107 12.71 3.12 -13.88
N GLU A 108 12.25 4.36 -13.77
CA GLU A 108 12.49 5.21 -12.60
C GLU A 108 11.41 4.98 -11.54
N TYR A 109 11.81 4.94 -10.26
CA TYR A 109 10.86 4.80 -9.15
C TYR A 109 9.98 6.05 -9.06
N LYS A 110 8.72 5.90 -9.43
CA LYS A 110 7.71 6.94 -9.44
C LYS A 110 6.32 6.29 -9.28
N PRO A 111 5.89 5.98 -8.05
CA PRO A 111 4.61 5.34 -7.81
C PRO A 111 3.45 6.24 -8.22
N ILE A 112 2.27 5.65 -8.44
CA ILE A 112 1.07 6.32 -8.98
C ILE A 112 0.70 7.58 -8.19
N GLU A 113 0.84 7.57 -6.86
CA GLU A 113 0.53 8.73 -6.01
C GLU A 113 1.50 9.91 -6.20
N LYS A 114 2.64 9.66 -6.83
CA LYS A 114 3.68 10.65 -7.14
C LYS A 114 3.70 11.06 -8.61
N MET A 115 2.89 10.42 -9.46
CA MET A 115 2.72 10.83 -10.85
C MET A 115 1.73 11.99 -10.97
N SER A 116 2.06 12.95 -11.83
CA SER A 116 1.09 13.95 -12.24
C SER A 116 0.04 13.33 -13.18
N GLN A 117 -1.11 14.00 -13.32
CA GLN A 117 -2.19 13.49 -14.18
C GLN A 117 -1.74 13.30 -15.64
N LYS A 118 -0.93 14.22 -16.15
CA LYS A 118 -0.36 14.12 -17.51
C LYS A 118 0.55 12.90 -17.66
N GLU A 119 1.36 12.61 -16.64
CA GLU A 119 2.27 11.45 -16.66
C GLU A 119 1.51 10.13 -16.60
N LEU A 120 0.41 10.08 -15.84
CA LEU A 120 -0.48 8.92 -15.82
C LEU A 120 -1.13 8.66 -17.19
N GLU A 121 -1.55 9.72 -17.88
CA GLU A 121 -2.11 9.61 -19.25
C GLU A 121 -1.08 9.11 -20.26
N GLU A 122 0.17 9.58 -20.18
CA GLU A 122 1.27 9.12 -21.02
C GLU A 122 1.60 7.64 -20.77
N GLU A 123 1.71 7.21 -19.51
CA GLU A 123 1.95 5.80 -19.14
C GLU A 123 0.80 4.90 -19.59
N PHE A 124 -0.45 5.33 -19.39
CA PHE A 124 -1.63 4.59 -19.83
C PHE A 124 -1.69 4.47 -21.36
N SER A 125 -1.36 5.55 -22.09
CA SER A 125 -1.32 5.53 -23.56
C SER A 125 -0.25 4.56 -24.08
N LYS A 126 0.96 4.56 -23.49
CA LYS A 126 2.01 3.57 -23.83
C LYS A 126 1.58 2.13 -23.57
N MET A 127 0.83 1.89 -22.48
CA MET A 127 0.26 0.56 -22.20
C MET A 127 -0.73 0.15 -23.30
N LEU A 128 -1.57 1.06 -23.77
CA LEU A 128 -2.51 0.78 -24.86
C LEU A 128 -1.81 0.58 -26.21
N GLU A 129 -0.78 1.35 -26.53
CA GLU A 129 0.04 1.20 -27.73
C GLU A 129 0.74 -0.16 -27.76
N SER A 130 1.40 -0.53 -26.65
CA SER A 130 2.12 -1.81 -26.53
C SER A 130 1.20 -3.03 -26.61
N ASN A 131 -0.05 -2.91 -26.13
CA ASN A 131 -1.07 -3.95 -26.27
C ASN A 131 -1.80 -3.92 -27.63
N GLY A 132 -1.38 -3.05 -28.56
CA GLY A 132 -1.96 -2.94 -29.90
C GLY A 132 -3.38 -2.40 -29.94
N LEU A 133 -3.85 -1.76 -28.86
CA LEU A 133 -5.21 -1.23 -28.73
C LEU A 133 -5.37 0.17 -29.35
N LEU A 134 -4.25 0.83 -29.69
CA LEU A 134 -4.23 2.16 -30.34
C LEU A 134 -3.84 2.13 -31.82
N ASN A 135 -3.68 0.95 -32.42
CA ASN A 135 -3.46 0.85 -33.87
C ASN A 135 -4.80 0.94 -34.61
N ASN A 136 -5.19 2.16 -35.00
CA ASN A 136 -6.10 2.47 -36.12
C ASN A 136 -5.81 3.85 -36.69
#